data_AF-A0AAV2RFQ8-F1
#
_entry.id   AF-A0AAV2RFQ8-F1
#
_cell.length_a   1.000
_cell.length_b   1.000
_cell.length_c   1.000
_cell.angle_alpha   90.00
_cell.angle_beta   90.00
_cell.angle_gamma   90.00
#
_symmetry.space_group_name_H-M   'P 1'
#
loop_
_entity.id
_entity.type
_entity.pdbx_description
1 polymer ?
#
loop_
_entity_poly.entity_id
_entity_poly.type
_entity_poly.pdbx_seq_one_letter_code
_entity_poly.pdbx_strand_id
1 'polypeptide(L)'
;MADGVTTSLSKNVSRAELAQLGKHLKDEKFRALLTEFAQEVSAPGKKAQFEKEVIALEAERGVQVVFVEPKPGFAIALQLKKNKDHGHVYLNICSSEVVDKPKCTRIDTGNKKGLNWALPHLVPQPRKEVVSGVLLPGQSGSKNEALLVYDVVFHPDALHLASRNRLMRDTVIKSAVDSLVNTYKLSVKCNIEIEKVEYVGKVARSVIRKVVNEKLHKTKSK
;
A
#
# COMPACT_ATOMS: atom_id res chain seq x y z
N MET A 1 15.20 -21.45 -6.44
CA MET A 1 14.58 -22.21 -5.33
C MET A 1 14.03 -21.22 -4.34
N ALA A 2 12.70 -21.11 -4.30
CA ALA A 2 11.81 -20.63 -3.24
C ALA A 2 10.59 -20.01 -3.95
N ASP A 3 9.76 -20.87 -4.53
CA ASP A 3 8.45 -20.49 -5.05
C ASP A 3 7.56 -20.13 -3.86
N GLY A 4 7.45 -18.83 -3.60
CA GLY A 4 6.50 -18.29 -2.64
C GLY A 4 5.09 -18.52 -3.14
N VAL A 5 4.36 -19.40 -2.45
CA VAL A 5 2.93 -19.64 -2.64
C VAL A 5 2.16 -18.39 -2.18
N THR A 6 2.12 -17.37 -3.04
CA THR A 6 0.98 -16.45 -3.10
C THR A 6 -0.09 -17.14 -3.92
N THR A 7 -1.01 -17.85 -3.25
CA THR A 7 -2.24 -18.31 -3.88
C THR A 7 -3.05 -17.08 -4.29
N SER A 8 -2.83 -16.63 -5.53
CA SER A 8 -3.78 -15.80 -6.26
C SER A 8 -5.12 -16.53 -6.25
N LEU A 9 -6.13 -15.99 -5.55
CA LEU A 9 -7.53 -16.41 -5.69
C LEU A 9 -8.14 -16.00 -7.05
N SER A 10 -7.31 -15.89 -8.09
CA SER A 10 -7.74 -15.67 -9.45
C SER A 10 -6.85 -16.46 -10.39
N LYS A 11 -7.32 -17.65 -10.76
CA LYS A 11 -7.29 -18.19 -12.13
C LYS A 11 -7.99 -19.55 -12.13
N ASN A 12 -9.14 -19.58 -12.81
CA ASN A 12 -9.96 -20.74 -13.16
C ASN A 12 -10.98 -21.22 -12.11
N VAL A 13 -11.98 -20.37 -11.81
CA VAL A 13 -13.27 -20.90 -11.33
C VAL A 13 -14.04 -21.38 -12.57
N SER A 14 -14.30 -22.68 -12.66
CA SER A 14 -15.07 -23.27 -13.74
C SER A 14 -16.55 -22.86 -13.67
N ARG A 15 -17.26 -22.90 -14.80
CA ARG A 15 -18.71 -22.65 -14.82
C ARG A 15 -19.47 -23.64 -13.92
N ALA A 16 -18.97 -24.86 -13.77
CA ALA A 16 -19.55 -25.87 -12.89
C ALA A 16 -19.41 -25.49 -11.41
N GLU A 17 -18.24 -25.00 -10.98
CA GLU A 17 -18.03 -24.52 -9.61
C GLU A 17 -18.88 -23.29 -9.30
N LEU A 18 -19.03 -22.35 -10.25
CA LEU A 18 -19.92 -21.20 -10.08
C LEU A 18 -21.39 -21.61 -9.96
N ALA A 19 -21.83 -22.58 -10.77
CA ALA A 19 -23.20 -23.11 -10.70
C ALA A 19 -23.46 -23.83 -9.38
N GLN A 20 -22.47 -24.61 -8.91
CA GLN A 20 -22.55 -25.31 -7.64
C GLN A 20 -22.55 -24.33 -6.45
N LEU A 21 -21.68 -23.32 -6.46
CA LEU A 21 -21.68 -22.25 -5.47
C LEU A 21 -23.02 -21.51 -5.45
N GLY A 22 -23.56 -21.18 -6.63
CA GLY A 22 -24.89 -20.57 -6.77
C GLY A 22 -26.02 -21.44 -6.23
N LYS A 23 -25.89 -22.78 -6.28
CA LYS A 23 -26.85 -23.72 -5.68
C LYS A 23 -26.75 -23.70 -4.15
N HIS A 24 -25.53 -23.74 -3.59
CA HIS A 24 -25.32 -23.66 -2.14
C HIS A 24 -25.77 -22.32 -1.55
N LEU A 25 -25.59 -21.21 -2.28
CA LEU A 25 -26.10 -19.91 -1.84
C LEU A 25 -27.64 -19.81 -1.77
N LYS A 26 -28.38 -20.76 -2.36
CA LYS A 26 -29.85 -20.85 -2.21
C LYS A 26 -30.27 -21.69 -1.00
N ASP A 27 -29.37 -22.47 -0.42
CA ASP A 27 -29.63 -23.26 0.79
C ASP A 27 -29.62 -22.34 2.02
N GLU A 28 -30.73 -22.32 2.76
CA GLU A 28 -30.88 -21.51 3.96
C GLU A 28 -29.87 -21.87 5.06
N LYS A 29 -29.52 -23.16 5.20
CA LYS A 29 -28.52 -23.60 6.18
C LYS A 29 -27.14 -23.08 5.83
N PHE A 30 -26.79 -23.13 4.54
CA PHE A 30 -25.52 -22.59 4.06
C PHE A 30 -25.46 -21.07 4.23
N ARG A 31 -26.54 -20.35 3.92
CA ARG A 31 -26.62 -18.89 4.15
C ARG A 31 -26.52 -18.54 5.63
N ALA A 32 -27.17 -19.30 6.51
CA ALA A 32 -27.09 -19.08 7.95
C ALA A 32 -25.66 -19.25 8.46
N LEU A 33 -24.98 -20.36 8.09
CA LEU A 33 -23.59 -20.62 8.45
C LEU A 33 -22.64 -19.57 7.86
N LEU A 34 -22.83 -19.18 6.60
CA LEU A 34 -22.03 -18.14 5.96
C LEU A 34 -22.22 -16.78 6.64
N THR A 35 -23.44 -16.49 7.10
CA THR A 35 -23.77 -15.25 7.83
C THR A 35 -23.12 -15.26 9.22
N GLU A 36 -23.22 -16.37 9.95
CA GLU A 36 -22.56 -16.57 11.24
C GLU A 36 -21.05 -16.39 11.10
N PHE A 37 -20.42 -17.04 10.12
CA PHE A 37 -19.00 -16.88 9.83
C PHE A 37 -18.65 -15.43 9.47
N ALA A 38 -19.44 -14.77 8.63
CA ALA A 38 -19.21 -13.38 8.26
C ALA A 38 -19.32 -12.43 9.47
N GLN A 39 -20.27 -12.67 10.37
CA GLN A 39 -20.43 -11.95 11.64
C GLN A 39 -19.25 -12.22 12.57
N GLU A 40 -18.82 -13.48 12.66
CA GLU A 40 -17.70 -13.92 13.48
C GLU A 40 -16.39 -13.24 13.05
N VAL A 41 -16.10 -13.25 11.75
CA VAL A 41 -14.90 -12.61 11.18
C VAL A 41 -14.98 -11.07 11.27
N SER A 42 -16.18 -10.51 11.20
CA SER A 42 -16.40 -9.06 11.30
C SER A 42 -16.46 -8.54 12.74
N ALA A 43 -16.49 -9.43 13.74
CA ALA A 43 -16.67 -9.05 15.13
C ALA A 43 -15.50 -8.16 15.65
N PRO A 44 -15.80 -7.04 16.33
CA PRO A 44 -14.79 -6.18 16.92
C PRO A 44 -14.03 -6.97 18.01
N GLY A 45 -12.72 -7.16 17.81
CA GLY A 45 -11.84 -7.90 18.73
C GLY A 45 -11.11 -9.09 18.11
N LYS A 46 -11.73 -9.81 17.17
CA LYS A 46 -11.05 -10.94 16.48
C LYS A 46 -9.88 -10.48 15.61
N LYS A 47 -9.98 -9.29 15.04
CA LYS A 47 -8.87 -8.65 14.31
C LYS A 47 -7.62 -8.52 15.19
N ALA A 48 -7.79 -8.03 16.41
CA ALA A 48 -6.67 -7.87 17.35
C ALA A 48 -6.10 -9.22 17.81
N GLN A 49 -6.94 -10.25 17.98
CA GLN A 49 -6.48 -11.61 18.30
C GLN A 49 -5.67 -12.21 17.15
N PHE A 50 -6.22 -12.16 15.93
CA PHE A 50 -5.54 -12.61 14.73
C PHE A 50 -4.19 -11.91 14.53
N GLU A 51 -4.13 -10.60 14.74
CA GLU A 51 -2.88 -9.85 14.66
C GLU A 51 -1.85 -10.31 15.68
N LYS A 52 -2.27 -10.53 16.93
CA LYS A 52 -1.39 -11.05 17.98
C LYS A 52 -0.85 -12.44 17.62
N GLU A 53 -1.71 -13.31 17.09
CA GLU A 53 -1.33 -14.65 16.63
C GLU A 53 -0.33 -14.58 15.48
N VAL A 54 -0.58 -13.75 14.47
CA VAL A 54 0.35 -13.55 13.34
C VAL A 54 1.69 -13.01 13.82
N ILE A 55 1.69 -12.03 14.73
CA ILE A 55 2.92 -11.46 15.29
C ILE A 55 3.70 -12.53 16.07
N ALA A 56 3.02 -13.32 16.91
CA ALA A 56 3.66 -14.38 17.71
C ALA A 56 4.28 -15.46 16.82
N LEU A 57 3.52 -15.97 15.83
CA LEU A 57 3.98 -17.02 14.91
C LEU A 57 5.18 -16.57 14.07
N GLU A 58 5.21 -15.32 13.62
CA GLU A 58 6.31 -14.79 12.82
C GLU A 58 7.53 -14.45 13.71
N ALA A 59 7.30 -14.02 14.95
CA ALA A 59 8.36 -13.82 15.94
C ALA A 59 9.08 -15.14 16.27
N GLU A 60 8.36 -16.26 16.35
CA GLU A 60 8.93 -17.61 16.49
C GLU A 60 9.81 -18.03 15.30
N ARG A 61 9.69 -17.35 14.16
CA ARG A 61 10.52 -17.49 12.96
C ARG A 61 11.61 -16.43 12.86
N GLY A 62 11.77 -15.59 13.88
CA GLY A 62 12.74 -14.50 13.89
C GLY A 62 12.35 -13.30 13.01
N VAL A 63 11.06 -13.17 12.66
CA VAL A 63 10.53 -12.10 11.81
C VAL A 63 9.63 -11.18 12.64
N GLN A 64 9.97 -9.90 12.68
CA GLN A 64 9.10 -8.88 13.24
C GLN A 64 8.05 -8.48 12.20
N VAL A 65 6.78 -8.53 12.60
CA VAL A 65 5.66 -8.11 11.76
C VAL A 65 5.05 -6.86 12.34
N VAL A 66 4.87 -5.86 11.48
CA VAL A 66 4.18 -4.62 11.82
C VAL A 66 3.07 -4.40 10.82
N PHE A 67 1.86 -4.25 11.35
CA PHE A 67 0.71 -3.91 10.55
C PHE A 67 0.58 -2.40 10.43
N VAL A 68 0.43 -1.90 9.21
CA VAL A 68 0.31 -0.49 8.90
C VAL A 68 -1.10 -0.23 8.39
N GLU A 69 -1.84 0.59 9.13
CA GLU A 69 -3.13 1.12 8.70
C GLU A 69 -2.91 2.56 8.17
N PRO A 70 -2.91 2.75 6.84
CA PRO A 70 -2.61 4.05 6.26
C PRO A 70 -3.83 4.97 6.39
N LYS A 71 -3.61 6.17 6.91
CA LYS A 71 -4.57 7.27 6.82
C LYS A 71 -4.37 8.01 5.49
N PRO A 72 -5.43 8.17 4.67
CA PRO A 72 -5.40 8.95 3.44
C PRO A 72 -4.82 10.35 3.61
N GLY A 73 -4.21 10.88 2.55
CA GLY A 73 -3.61 12.20 2.54
C GLY A 73 -3.90 12.90 1.21
N PHE A 74 -3.17 12.52 0.17
CA PHE A 74 -3.44 13.00 -1.19
C PHE A 74 -2.88 12.02 -2.23
N ALA A 75 -3.44 12.08 -3.44
CA ALA A 75 -3.04 11.20 -4.53
C ALA A 75 -2.33 11.96 -5.65
N ILE A 76 -1.44 11.24 -6.35
CA ILE A 76 -0.63 11.74 -7.45
C ILE A 76 -0.66 10.71 -8.56
N ALA A 77 -0.77 11.16 -9.81
CA ALA A 77 -0.52 10.32 -10.98
C ALA A 77 0.93 10.51 -11.46
N LEU A 78 1.60 9.40 -11.75
CA LEU A 78 2.94 9.39 -12.34
C LEU A 78 2.81 8.95 -13.81
N GLN A 79 3.25 9.81 -14.72
CA GLN A 79 3.34 9.48 -16.13
C GLN A 79 4.64 8.72 -16.39
N LEU A 80 4.56 7.52 -16.96
CA LEU A 80 5.73 6.71 -17.28
C LEU A 80 6.31 7.06 -18.66
N LYS A 81 7.62 6.85 -18.84
CA LYS A 81 8.31 7.02 -20.12
C LYS A 81 7.97 5.88 -21.07
N LYS A 82 7.74 6.22 -22.35
CA LYS A 82 7.26 5.34 -23.43
C LYS A 82 8.11 4.08 -23.73
N ASN A 83 9.27 3.89 -23.13
CA ASN A 83 10.21 2.82 -23.52
C ASN A 83 9.94 1.46 -22.85
N LYS A 84 9.13 1.39 -21.78
CA LYS A 84 8.85 0.11 -21.07
C LYS A 84 7.41 -0.05 -20.59
N ASP A 85 6.76 1.03 -20.17
CA ASP A 85 5.41 1.02 -19.64
C ASP A 85 4.60 2.16 -20.28
N HIS A 86 3.56 1.82 -21.04
CA HIS A 86 2.61 2.80 -21.55
C HIS A 86 1.53 3.02 -20.49
N GLY A 87 1.45 4.21 -19.89
CA GLY A 87 0.32 4.55 -19.01
C GLY A 87 0.66 5.50 -17.87
N HIS A 88 -0.34 5.67 -17.00
CA HIS A 88 -0.20 6.34 -15.71
C HIS A 88 -0.24 5.29 -14.61
N VAL A 89 0.63 5.44 -13.61
CA VAL A 89 0.49 4.75 -12.34
C VAL A 89 0.08 5.75 -11.28
N TYR A 90 -0.60 5.28 -10.25
CA TYR A 90 -1.15 6.14 -9.21
C TYR A 90 -0.39 5.91 -7.92
N LEU A 91 -0.16 6.99 -7.19
CA LEU A 91 0.58 6.99 -5.93
C LEU A 91 -0.27 7.70 -4.88
N ASN A 92 -0.62 6.97 -3.82
CA ASN A 92 -1.23 7.55 -2.63
C ASN A 92 -0.13 7.94 -1.64
N ILE A 93 -0.17 9.19 -1.19
CA ILE A 93 0.64 9.66 -0.07
C ILE A 93 -0.21 9.55 1.19
N CYS A 94 0.20 8.69 2.09
CA CYS A 94 -0.55 8.33 3.29
C CYS A 94 0.26 8.61 4.56
N SER A 95 -0.40 8.50 5.71
CA SER A 95 0.26 8.61 7.01
C SER A 95 -0.03 7.45 7.96
N SER A 96 0.94 7.13 8.82
CA SER A 96 0.77 6.18 9.93
C SER A 96 1.77 6.48 11.04
N GLU A 97 1.34 6.37 12.30
CA GLU A 97 2.19 6.57 13.50
C GLU A 97 3.31 5.52 13.61
N VAL A 98 3.23 4.44 12.85
CA VAL A 98 4.25 3.38 12.78
C VAL A 98 5.56 3.90 12.16
N VAL A 99 5.50 4.93 11.32
CA VAL A 99 6.65 5.48 10.61
C VAL A 99 7.34 6.53 11.47
N ASP A 100 8.67 6.57 11.48
CA ASP A 100 9.39 7.58 12.26
C ASP A 100 9.08 9.03 11.82
N LYS A 101 9.08 9.95 12.79
CA LYS A 101 8.87 11.38 12.59
C LYS A 101 9.88 12.00 11.62
N PRO A 102 9.48 13.01 10.82
CA PRO A 102 10.41 13.76 9.98
C PRO A 102 11.46 14.47 10.83
N LYS A 103 12.72 14.44 10.41
CA LYS A 103 13.83 15.12 11.11
C LYS A 103 14.39 16.22 10.23
N CYS A 104 14.64 17.38 10.83
CA CYS A 104 15.24 18.52 10.15
C CYS A 104 16.61 18.83 10.77
N THR A 105 17.63 18.97 9.93
CA THR A 105 18.97 19.39 10.34
C THR A 105 19.36 20.64 9.57
N ARG A 106 20.00 21.60 10.24
CA ARG A 106 20.53 22.80 9.58
C ARG A 106 21.86 22.44 8.93
N ILE A 107 22.02 22.83 7.66
CA ILE A 107 23.29 22.72 6.96
C ILE A 107 23.85 24.14 6.80
N ASP A 108 25.08 24.33 7.25
CA ASP A 108 25.89 25.52 7.00
C ASP A 108 27.22 25.07 6.39
N THR A 109 27.38 25.22 5.09
CA THR A 109 28.62 24.89 4.37
C THR A 109 29.28 26.16 3.84
N GLY A 110 29.31 27.22 4.67
CA GLY A 110 29.99 28.50 4.42
C GLY A 110 29.37 29.37 3.33
N ASN A 111 29.15 28.81 2.14
CA ASN A 111 28.54 29.47 0.97
C ASN A 111 27.05 29.13 0.79
N LYS A 112 26.50 28.14 1.51
CA LYS A 112 25.09 27.77 1.43
C LYS A 112 24.54 27.43 2.80
N LYS A 113 23.48 28.15 3.18
CA LYS A 113 22.67 27.87 4.37
C LYS A 113 21.37 27.20 3.91
N GLY A 114 20.98 26.12 4.56
CA GLY A 114 19.79 25.38 4.18
C GLY A 114 19.27 24.45 5.28
N LEU A 115 18.13 23.84 4.99
CA LEU A 115 17.54 22.79 5.81
C LEU A 115 17.65 21.46 5.07
N ASN A 116 18.11 20.43 5.76
CA ASN A 116 18.10 19.06 5.29
C ASN A 116 17.01 18.28 6.02
N TRP A 117 16.10 17.71 5.24
CA TRP A 117 14.97 16.94 5.74
C TRP A 117 15.24 15.46 5.52
N ALA A 118 15.21 14.70 6.62
CA ALA A 118 15.09 13.25 6.58
C ALA A 118 13.60 12.90 6.73
N LEU A 119 13.06 12.21 5.74
CA LEU A 119 11.67 11.79 5.67
C LEU A 119 11.58 10.26 5.65
N PRO A 120 11.59 9.60 6.83
CA PRO A 120 11.32 8.17 6.91
C PRO A 120 9.95 7.85 6.30
N HIS A 121 9.89 6.77 5.53
CA HIS A 121 8.66 6.32 4.89
C HIS A 121 8.71 4.83 4.57
N LEU A 122 7.53 4.25 4.36
CA LEU A 122 7.35 2.86 3.97
C LEU A 122 6.76 2.82 2.56
N VAL A 123 7.17 1.82 1.78
CA VAL A 123 6.64 1.54 0.45
C VAL A 123 6.06 0.12 0.45
N PRO A 124 4.77 -0.05 0.78
CA PRO A 124 4.10 -1.34 0.66
C PRO A 124 4.09 -1.86 -0.79
N GLN A 125 3.75 -3.13 -0.95
CA GLN A 125 3.60 -3.72 -2.28
C GLN A 125 2.49 -3.03 -3.09
N PRO A 126 2.68 -2.85 -4.41
CA PRO A 126 1.67 -2.23 -5.26
C PRO A 126 0.47 -3.15 -5.41
N ARG A 127 -0.69 -2.54 -5.66
CA ARG A 127 -1.94 -3.24 -5.87
C ARG A 127 -2.65 -2.80 -7.14
N LYS A 128 -3.46 -3.70 -7.69
CA LYS A 128 -4.35 -3.40 -8.81
C LYS A 128 -5.71 -3.03 -8.26
N GLU A 129 -6.17 -1.84 -8.59
CA GLU A 129 -7.46 -1.29 -8.13
C GLU A 129 -8.35 -1.00 -9.34
N VAL A 130 -9.63 -1.31 -9.22
CA VAL A 130 -10.63 -0.91 -10.22
C VAL A 130 -11.31 0.33 -9.69
N VAL A 131 -11.07 1.47 -10.34
CA VAL A 131 -11.64 2.75 -9.94
C VAL A 131 -12.70 3.17 -10.96
N SER A 132 -13.87 3.53 -10.45
CA SER A 132 -14.93 4.12 -11.26
C SER A 132 -14.69 5.63 -11.42
N GLY A 133 -14.61 6.10 -12.65
CA GLY A 133 -14.50 7.53 -12.97
C GLY A 133 -13.16 7.93 -13.59
N VAL A 134 -13.07 9.21 -13.93
CA VAL A 134 -11.90 9.80 -14.57
C VAL A 134 -11.09 10.52 -13.50
N LEU A 135 -9.85 10.07 -13.24
CA LEU A 135 -8.96 10.66 -12.23
C LEU A 135 -8.13 11.82 -12.79
N LEU A 136 -7.92 11.90 -14.10
CA LEU A 136 -7.15 12.96 -14.74
C LEU A 136 -7.94 13.60 -15.90
N PRO A 137 -7.87 14.94 -16.08
CA PRO A 137 -8.46 15.59 -17.24
C PRO A 137 -7.91 15.01 -18.55
N GLY A 138 -8.78 14.72 -19.52
CA GLY A 138 -8.37 14.20 -20.83
C GLY A 138 -8.09 12.70 -20.90
N GLN A 139 -8.29 11.94 -19.81
CA GLN A 139 -8.44 10.48 -19.92
C GLN A 139 -9.82 10.14 -20.50
N SER A 140 -9.84 9.46 -21.66
CA SER A 140 -11.04 8.77 -22.13
C SER A 140 -11.23 7.53 -21.26
N GLY A 141 -11.90 7.69 -20.12
CA GLY A 141 -12.06 6.62 -19.15
C GLY A 141 -12.92 5.51 -19.69
N SER A 142 -12.32 4.35 -20.00
CA SER A 142 -13.11 3.11 -20.05
C SER A 142 -13.56 2.78 -18.62
N LYS A 143 -14.87 2.62 -18.41
CA LYS A 143 -15.37 2.15 -17.11
C LYS A 143 -14.75 0.77 -16.84
N ASN A 144 -13.94 0.67 -15.78
CA ASN A 144 -13.34 -0.56 -15.23
C ASN A 144 -11.91 -0.94 -15.68
N GLU A 145 -11.05 0.02 -16.05
CA GLU A 145 -9.63 -0.30 -16.19
C GLU A 145 -8.97 -0.56 -14.82
N ALA A 146 -8.20 -1.65 -14.72
CA ALA A 146 -7.44 -1.97 -13.51
C ALA A 146 -6.18 -1.11 -13.44
N LEU A 147 -6.16 -0.18 -12.48
CA LEU A 147 -5.07 0.77 -12.27
C LEU A 147 -4.02 0.18 -11.34
N LEU A 148 -2.75 0.41 -11.64
CA LEU A 148 -1.67 0.09 -10.73
C LEU A 148 -1.48 1.23 -9.72
N VAL A 149 -1.75 0.93 -8.46
CA VAL A 149 -1.71 1.87 -7.35
C VAL A 149 -0.58 1.49 -6.40
N TYR A 150 0.23 2.49 -6.08
CA TYR A 150 1.29 2.44 -5.09
C TYR A 150 0.86 3.27 -3.88
N ASP A 151 1.31 2.87 -2.70
CA ASP A 151 1.18 3.68 -1.50
C ASP A 151 2.59 4.02 -0.99
N VAL A 152 2.75 5.25 -0.50
CA VAL A 152 3.91 5.63 0.32
C VAL A 152 3.39 6.22 1.61
N VAL A 153 3.81 5.62 2.71
CA VAL A 153 3.32 5.94 4.05
C VAL A 153 4.40 6.70 4.81
N PHE A 154 4.10 7.94 5.21
CA PHE A 154 4.94 8.78 6.06
C PHE A 154 4.39 8.84 7.48
N HIS A 155 5.09 9.53 8.39
CA HIS A 155 4.49 9.92 9.68
C HIS A 155 3.47 11.07 9.48
N PRO A 156 2.37 11.14 10.26
CA PRO A 156 1.38 12.23 10.18
C PRO A 156 1.96 13.64 10.23
N ASP A 157 2.95 13.88 11.09
CA ASP A 157 3.69 15.16 11.16
C ASP A 157 4.26 15.60 9.80
N ALA A 158 4.73 14.68 8.95
CA ALA A 158 5.26 15.03 7.64
C ALA A 158 4.16 15.56 6.70
N LEU A 159 2.97 14.93 6.72
CA LEU A 159 1.82 15.39 5.96
C LEU A 159 1.26 16.71 6.52
N HIS A 160 1.29 16.88 7.84
CA HIS A 160 0.92 18.13 8.49
C HIS A 160 1.84 19.29 8.07
N LEU A 161 3.15 19.06 7.99
CA LEU A 161 4.09 20.05 7.49
C LEU A 161 3.87 20.32 5.98
N ALA A 162 3.60 19.27 5.19
CA ALA A 162 3.32 19.40 3.76
C ALA A 162 2.01 20.14 3.44
N SER A 163 1.00 20.10 4.30
CA SER A 163 -0.24 20.86 4.09
C SER A 163 -0.08 22.36 4.30
N ARG A 164 0.95 22.78 5.05
CA ARG A 164 1.21 24.18 5.41
C ARG A 164 2.37 24.81 4.65
N ASN A 165 3.30 23.98 4.13
CA ASN A 165 4.49 24.45 3.45
C ASN A 165 4.65 23.76 2.10
N ARG A 166 4.55 24.53 1.01
CA ARG A 166 4.67 24.03 -0.36
C ARG A 166 6.02 23.37 -0.64
N LEU A 167 7.13 23.94 -0.14
CA LEU A 167 8.46 23.33 -0.31
C LEU A 167 8.54 21.97 0.38
N MET A 168 7.91 21.84 1.55
CA MET A 168 7.82 20.55 2.24
C MET A 168 6.94 19.56 1.48
N ARG A 169 5.82 20.01 0.91
CA ARG A 169 4.97 19.19 0.03
C ARG A 169 5.77 18.63 -1.15
N ASP A 170 6.49 19.49 -1.86
CA ASP A 170 7.33 19.10 -2.98
C ASP A 170 8.43 18.11 -2.54
N THR A 171 9.00 18.31 -1.34
CA THR A 171 10.01 17.41 -0.77
C THR A 171 9.43 16.03 -0.44
N VAL A 172 8.22 15.96 0.14
CA VAL A 172 7.50 14.71 0.41
C VAL A 172 7.19 13.98 -0.90
N ILE A 173 6.65 14.70 -1.89
CA ILE A 173 6.32 14.14 -3.21
C ILE A 173 7.58 13.58 -3.88
N LYS A 174 8.66 14.38 -3.92
CA LYS A 174 9.93 13.97 -4.50
C LYS A 174 10.48 12.72 -3.81
N SER A 175 10.50 12.70 -2.48
CA SER A 175 10.99 11.56 -1.70
C SER A 175 10.18 10.29 -1.99
N ALA A 176 8.86 10.40 -2.09
CA ALA A 176 7.98 9.28 -2.44
C ALA A 176 8.26 8.75 -3.85
N VAL A 177 8.36 9.63 -4.85
CA VAL A 177 8.64 9.26 -6.24
C VAL A 177 10.02 8.63 -6.38
N ASP A 178 11.05 9.23 -5.77
CA ASP A 178 12.41 8.71 -5.79
C ASP A 178 12.47 7.29 -5.22
N SER A 179 11.77 7.03 -4.11
CA SER A 179 11.70 5.70 -3.52
C SER A 179 10.99 4.66 -4.38
N LEU A 180 9.89 5.04 -5.06
CA LEU A 180 9.23 4.16 -6.02
C LEU A 180 10.14 3.83 -7.20
N VAL A 181 10.79 4.84 -7.79
CA VAL A 181 11.73 4.69 -8.91
C VAL A 181 12.86 3.76 -8.51
N ASN A 182 13.42 3.93 -7.31
CA ASN A 182 14.52 3.10 -6.83
C ASN A 182 14.09 1.66 -6.52
N THR A 183 12.91 1.47 -5.92
CA THR A 183 12.39 0.16 -5.49
C THR A 183 11.92 -0.67 -6.67
N TYR A 184 11.12 -0.08 -7.57
CA TYR A 184 10.46 -0.79 -8.68
C TYR A 184 11.12 -0.53 -10.04
N LYS A 185 12.23 0.21 -10.07
CA LYS A 185 12.98 0.56 -11.30
C LYS A 185 12.10 1.25 -12.35
N LEU A 186 11.16 2.07 -11.89
CA LEU A 186 10.23 2.80 -12.76
C LEU A 186 10.93 3.95 -13.49
N SER A 187 10.50 4.20 -14.73
CA SER A 187 10.97 5.35 -15.51
C SER A 187 9.89 6.42 -15.55
N VAL A 188 9.88 7.33 -14.57
CA VAL A 188 8.89 8.42 -14.46
C VAL A 188 9.30 9.61 -15.32
N LYS A 189 8.35 10.19 -16.07
CA LYS A 189 8.52 11.41 -16.88
C LYS A 189 8.12 12.66 -16.08
N CYS A 190 6.93 12.63 -15.50
CA CYS A 190 6.42 13.70 -14.65
C CYS A 190 5.39 13.14 -13.67
N ASN A 191 5.09 13.93 -12.65
CA ASN A 191 4.05 13.70 -11.67
C ASN A 191 2.98 14.80 -11.77
N ILE A 192 1.73 14.43 -11.51
CA ILE A 192 0.57 15.32 -11.55
C ILE A 192 -0.24 15.05 -10.29
N GLU A 193 -0.41 16.06 -9.43
CA GLU A 193 -1.30 15.92 -8.27
C GLU A 193 -2.75 15.79 -8.75
N ILE A 194 -3.51 14.91 -8.09
CA ILE A 194 -4.92 14.68 -8.41
C ILE A 194 -5.77 15.54 -7.47
N GLU A 195 -6.43 16.54 -8.04
CA GLU A 195 -7.26 17.45 -7.26
C GLU A 195 -8.42 16.71 -6.58
N LYS A 196 -8.67 17.06 -5.31
CA LYS A 196 -9.80 16.56 -4.50
C LYS A 196 -9.83 15.03 -4.32
N VAL A 197 -8.72 14.34 -4.57
CA VAL A 197 -8.60 12.90 -4.32
C VAL A 197 -7.56 12.67 -3.23
N GLU A 198 -8.04 12.21 -2.08
CA GLU A 198 -7.18 11.87 -0.93
C GLU A 198 -6.54 10.48 -1.08
N TYR A 199 -7.20 9.60 -1.83
CA TYR A 199 -6.79 8.20 -1.99
C TYR A 199 -7.44 7.54 -3.22
N VAL A 200 -6.64 6.80 -3.97
CA VAL A 200 -7.06 6.03 -5.15
C VAL A 200 -7.30 4.56 -4.77
N GLY A 201 -8.53 4.09 -5.01
CA GLY A 201 -8.97 2.73 -4.68
C GLY A 201 -9.46 2.60 -3.24
N LYS A 202 -9.49 1.37 -2.72
CA LYS A 202 -9.90 1.11 -1.33
C LYS A 202 -8.69 1.16 -0.40
N VAL A 203 -8.85 1.85 0.73
CA VAL A 203 -7.80 1.89 1.77
C VAL A 203 -7.58 0.48 2.30
N ALA A 204 -6.38 -0.03 2.07
CA ALA A 204 -6.00 -1.39 2.44
C ALA A 204 -4.87 -1.35 3.46
N ARG A 205 -4.99 -2.20 4.48
CA ARG A 205 -3.95 -2.40 5.47
C ARG A 205 -2.77 -3.13 4.83
N SER A 206 -1.56 -2.75 5.23
CA SER A 206 -0.33 -3.38 4.75
C SER A 206 0.37 -4.12 5.89
N VAL A 207 1.06 -5.21 5.55
CA VAL A 207 1.87 -5.99 6.50
C VAL A 207 3.33 -5.84 6.13
N ILE A 208 4.11 -5.24 7.03
CA ILE A 208 5.55 -5.08 6.87
C ILE A 208 6.24 -6.16 7.69
N ARG A 209 7.15 -6.90 7.03
CA ARG A 209 7.95 -7.95 7.65
C ARG A 209 9.41 -7.53 7.66
N LYS A 210 10.06 -7.64 8.81
CA LYS A 210 11.48 -7.39 8.99
C LYS A 210 12.13 -8.59 9.68
N VAL A 211 13.12 -9.19 9.05
CA VAL A 211 13.91 -10.25 9.69
C VAL A 211 14.76 -9.60 10.79
N VAL A 212 14.55 -10.02 12.04
CA VAL A 212 15.29 -9.51 13.21
C VAL A 212 16.25 -10.55 13.77
N ASN A 213 16.04 -11.84 13.48
CA ASN A 213 16.96 -12.91 13.84
C ASN A 213 17.22 -13.85 12.65
N GLU A 214 18.35 -13.64 11.98
CA GLU A 214 18.71 -14.44 10.80
C GLU A 214 18.95 -15.92 11.09
N LYS A 215 19.46 -16.26 12.29
CA LYS A 215 19.76 -17.65 12.66
C LYS A 215 18.47 -18.45 12.79
N LEU A 216 17.50 -17.93 13.55
CA LEU A 216 16.18 -18.55 13.69
C LEU A 216 15.41 -18.61 12.35
N HIS A 217 15.52 -17.56 11.53
CA HIS A 217 14.87 -17.51 10.22
C HIS A 217 15.41 -18.60 9.28
N LYS A 218 16.74 -18.81 9.24
CA LYS A 218 17.39 -19.80 8.38
C LYS A 218 17.16 -21.25 8.84
N THR A 219 17.02 -21.50 10.15
CA THR A 219 16.83 -22.86 10.70
C THR A 219 15.44 -23.43 10.44
N LYS A 220 14.40 -22.58 10.40
CA LYS A 220 13.00 -23.01 10.18
C LYS A 220 12.50 -22.86 8.73
N SER A 221 13.34 -22.37 7.81
CA SER A 221 13.02 -22.25 6.38
C SER A 221 13.47 -23.45 5.53
N LYS A 222 14.06 -24.48 6.15
CA LYS A 222 14.31 -25.81 5.56
C LYS A 222 13.22 -26.77 5.99
#